data_AF-A0A367V1A5-F1
#
_entry.id   AF-A0A367V1A5-F1
#
_cell.length_a   1.000
_cell.length_b   1.000
_cell.length_c   1.000
_cell.angle_alpha   90.00
_cell.angle_beta   90.00
_cell.angle_gamma   90.00
#
_symmetry.space_group_name_H-M   'P 1'
#
loop_
_entity.id
_entity.type
_entity.pdbx_description
1 polymer ?
#
loop_
_entity_poly.entity_id
_entity_poly.type
_entity_poly.pdbx_seq_one_letter_code
_entity_poly.pdbx_strand_id
1 'polypeptide(L)'
;MPLITEIRHVVRSERYAIYVDGQYCTSVRARTFPALGLSVGKEISCDKVIELEKFHWKHKYGEQAWEKEKIRIDRVTNIIETKFPRLKVSVIGFGADSNEFLAEHPDDSGKPDLLIEGRDTGRKYCMLEVSGTEFMRGNSYWVRPDKLSYAQKHPAEDVWVCLHYSQPSEKLIFIRPNPETDYRPSEKEIRGSIEHYVEFSEHSDEHKSADEFFDYLLSKRYPK
;
A
#
# COMPACT_ATOMS: atom_id res chain seq x y z
N MET A 1 10.37 11.30 -36.38
CA MET A 1 9.94 11.53 -34.97
C MET A 1 11.08 11.10 -34.06
N PRO A 2 11.19 11.62 -32.82
CA PRO A 2 12.22 11.16 -31.88
C PRO A 2 12.08 9.66 -31.60
N LEU A 3 13.22 8.97 -31.49
CA LEU A 3 13.27 7.51 -31.36
C LEU A 3 14.10 7.11 -30.14
N ILE A 4 13.70 6.05 -29.46
CA ILE A 4 14.60 5.39 -28.51
C ILE A 4 15.76 4.77 -29.29
N THR A 5 16.97 5.20 -28.99
CA THR A 5 18.20 4.78 -29.67
C THR A 5 18.99 3.76 -28.84
N GLU A 6 18.92 3.86 -27.52
CA GLU A 6 19.57 2.92 -26.60
C GLU A 6 18.74 2.76 -25.32
N ILE A 7 18.71 1.52 -24.81
CA ILE A 7 18.21 1.19 -23.48
C ILE A 7 19.30 0.38 -22.79
N ARG A 8 19.77 0.84 -21.64
CA ARG A 8 20.85 0.18 -20.90
C ARG A 8 20.42 -0.14 -19.47
N HIS A 9 20.47 -1.41 -19.10
CA HIS A 9 20.24 -1.83 -17.73
C HIS A 9 21.44 -1.49 -16.84
N VAL A 10 21.21 -0.71 -15.79
CA VAL A 10 22.18 -0.33 -14.77
C VAL A 10 21.88 -1.15 -13.51
N VAL A 11 22.45 -2.35 -13.46
CA VAL A 11 22.19 -3.35 -12.40
C VAL A 11 22.36 -2.75 -11.00
N ARG A 12 23.44 -1.99 -10.77
CA ARG A 12 23.74 -1.42 -9.44
C ARG A 12 22.62 -0.54 -8.87
N SER A 13 21.82 0.11 -9.73
CA SER A 13 20.72 0.98 -9.29
C SER A 13 19.35 0.38 -9.55
N GLU A 14 19.26 -0.82 -10.14
CA GLU A 14 17.99 -1.43 -10.57
C GLU A 14 17.17 -0.49 -11.47
N ARG A 15 17.83 0.10 -12.47
CA ARG A 15 17.21 1.06 -13.42
C ARG A 15 17.64 0.80 -14.85
N TYR A 16 16.79 1.19 -15.80
CA TYR A 16 17.10 1.25 -17.22
C TYR A 16 17.34 2.70 -17.62
N ALA A 17 18.55 3.03 -18.09
CA ALA A 17 18.84 4.32 -18.71
C ALA A 17 18.29 4.33 -20.14
N ILE A 18 17.49 5.33 -20.46
CA ILE A 18 16.81 5.49 -21.76
C ILE A 18 17.46 6.64 -22.53
N TYR A 19 17.81 6.39 -23.78
CA TYR A 19 18.39 7.37 -24.68
C TYR A 19 17.46 7.62 -25.86
N VAL A 20 17.16 8.88 -26.15
CA VAL A 20 16.32 9.31 -27.28
C VAL A 20 17.20 10.13 -28.23
N ASP A 21 17.22 9.76 -29.51
CA ASP A 21 18.06 10.40 -30.54
C ASP A 21 19.55 10.53 -30.15
N GLY A 22 20.09 9.50 -29.49
CA GLY A 22 21.48 9.42 -29.03
C GLY A 22 21.78 10.18 -27.73
N GLN A 23 20.80 10.88 -27.15
CA GLN A 23 20.97 11.66 -25.92
C GLN A 23 20.32 10.94 -24.73
N TYR A 24 20.98 10.99 -23.57
CA TYR A 24 20.38 10.49 -22.34
C TYR A 24 19.12 11.30 -22.02
N CYS A 25 17.99 10.60 -21.88
CA CYS A 25 16.71 11.21 -21.58
C CYS A 25 16.38 11.12 -20.09
N THR A 26 16.24 9.89 -19.59
CA THR A 26 15.90 9.62 -18.19
C THR A 26 16.29 8.20 -17.82
N SER A 27 16.10 7.82 -16.56
CA SER A 27 16.19 6.45 -16.11
C SER A 27 14.84 5.97 -15.57
N VAL A 28 14.47 4.74 -15.89
CA VAL A 28 13.21 4.10 -15.50
C VAL A 28 13.52 3.03 -14.45
N ARG A 29 12.72 2.90 -13.38
CA ARG A 29 12.89 1.83 -12.39
C ARG A 29 12.71 0.45 -13.06
N ALA A 30 13.58 -0.51 -12.74
CA ALA A 30 13.47 -1.86 -13.30
C ALA A 30 12.07 -2.48 -13.08
N ARG A 31 11.46 -2.21 -11.92
CA ARG A 31 10.11 -2.70 -11.56
C ARG A 31 8.96 -2.14 -12.43
N THR A 32 9.12 -0.94 -13.00
CA THR A 32 8.10 -0.30 -13.84
C THR A 32 8.37 -0.52 -15.33
N PHE A 33 9.64 -0.73 -15.71
CA PHE A 33 10.08 -0.84 -17.10
C PHE A 33 9.28 -1.82 -17.97
N PRO A 34 8.98 -3.07 -17.56
CA PRO A 34 8.22 -4.00 -18.39
C PRO A 34 6.82 -3.49 -18.77
N ALA A 35 6.21 -2.67 -17.92
CA ALA A 35 4.88 -2.13 -18.16
C ALA A 35 4.86 -0.92 -19.11
N LEU A 36 6.00 -0.24 -19.30
CA LEU A 36 6.06 0.95 -20.15
C LEU A 36 6.15 0.61 -21.64
N GLY A 37 6.39 -0.66 -21.97
CA GLY A 37 6.49 -1.15 -23.35
C GLY A 37 7.53 -0.36 -24.16
N LEU A 38 8.62 0.06 -23.53
CA LEU A 38 9.71 0.78 -24.17
C LEU A 38 10.64 -0.22 -24.88
N SER A 39 11.03 0.10 -26.10
CA SER A 39 11.95 -0.70 -26.90
C SER A 39 12.78 0.21 -27.80
N VAL A 40 13.99 -0.21 -28.15
CA VAL A 40 14.81 0.48 -29.16
C VAL A 40 14.03 0.56 -30.47
N GLY A 41 14.07 1.72 -31.14
CA GLY A 41 13.30 2.02 -32.36
C GLY A 41 11.88 2.51 -32.12
N LYS A 42 11.39 2.56 -30.87
CA LYS A 42 10.07 3.13 -30.56
C LYS A 42 10.07 4.64 -30.78
N GLU A 43 9.09 5.12 -31.55
CA GLU A 43 8.83 6.55 -31.72
C GLU A 43 8.18 7.14 -30.45
N ILE A 44 8.94 7.96 -29.72
CA ILE A 44 8.51 8.57 -28.47
C ILE A 44 9.43 9.74 -28.10
N SER A 45 8.86 10.84 -27.58
CA SER A 45 9.65 11.97 -27.08
C SER A 45 10.22 11.68 -25.68
N CYS A 46 11.30 12.38 -25.33
CA CYS A 46 11.86 12.28 -23.98
C CYS A 46 10.84 12.67 -22.90
N ASP A 47 10.09 13.77 -23.11
CA ASP A 47 9.03 14.21 -22.20
C ASP A 47 7.99 13.12 -21.95
N LYS A 48 7.62 12.36 -22.99
CA LYS A 48 6.65 11.28 -22.83
C LYS A 48 7.21 10.10 -22.04
N VAL A 49 8.50 9.77 -22.20
CA VAL A 49 9.15 8.74 -21.36
C VAL A 49 9.18 9.17 -19.90
N ILE A 50 9.51 10.45 -19.64
CA ILE A 50 9.51 11.03 -18.29
C ILE A 50 8.11 10.99 -17.68
N GLU A 51 7.08 11.39 -18.44
CA GLU A 51 5.68 11.34 -18.00
C GLU A 51 5.25 9.90 -17.66
N LEU A 52 5.55 8.93 -18.53
CA LEU A 52 5.21 7.52 -18.34
C LEU A 52 5.83 6.96 -17.05
N GLU A 53 7.10 7.25 -16.77
CA GLU A 53 7.75 6.80 -15.54
C GLU A 53 7.21 7.52 -14.30
N LYS A 54 7.08 8.85 -14.38
CA LYS A 54 6.63 9.68 -13.25
C LYS A 54 5.20 9.34 -12.83
N PHE A 55 4.33 9.06 -13.78
CA PHE A 55 2.91 8.80 -13.53
C PHE A 55 2.53 7.33 -13.76
N HIS A 56 3.50 6.40 -13.83
CA HIS A 56 3.26 4.99 -14.11
C HIS A 56 2.13 4.40 -13.26
N TRP A 57 2.25 4.49 -11.94
CA TRP A 57 1.25 3.94 -11.01
C TRP A 57 -0.09 4.66 -11.11
N LYS A 58 -0.08 5.99 -11.33
CA LYS A 58 -1.30 6.78 -11.55
C LYS A 58 -2.04 6.30 -12.80
N HIS A 59 -1.37 6.11 -13.92
CA HIS A 59 -1.98 5.61 -15.14
C HIS A 59 -2.45 4.16 -15.00
N LYS A 60 -1.70 3.34 -14.24
CA LYS A 60 -1.99 1.91 -14.10
C LYS A 60 -3.16 1.60 -13.17
N TYR A 61 -3.31 2.39 -12.12
CA TYR A 61 -4.39 2.22 -11.14
C TYR A 61 -5.61 3.08 -11.45
N GLY A 62 -5.42 4.25 -12.08
CA GLY A 62 -6.49 5.19 -12.41
C GLY A 62 -7.11 5.86 -11.19
N GLU A 63 -7.94 6.88 -11.41
CA GLU A 63 -8.66 7.59 -10.33
C GLU A 63 -9.60 6.67 -9.55
N GLN A 64 -10.19 5.68 -10.22
CA GLN A 64 -11.09 4.70 -9.60
C GLN A 64 -10.44 3.88 -8.48
N ALA A 65 -9.12 3.69 -8.49
CA ALA A 65 -8.45 2.97 -7.40
C ALA A 65 -8.46 3.78 -6.09
N TRP A 66 -8.40 5.11 -6.18
CA TRP A 66 -8.41 6.02 -5.02
C TRP A 66 -9.80 6.13 -4.42
N GLU A 67 -10.82 6.22 -5.27
CA GLU A 67 -12.22 6.18 -4.83
C GLU A 67 -12.52 4.87 -4.08
N LYS A 68 -11.99 3.74 -4.58
CA LYS A 68 -12.09 2.44 -3.89
C LYS A 68 -11.36 2.42 -2.55
N GLU A 69 -10.23 3.12 -2.41
CA GLU A 69 -9.51 3.24 -1.13
C GLU A 69 -10.35 4.02 -0.11
N LYS A 70 -10.93 5.16 -0.52
CA LYS A 70 -11.82 5.94 0.35
C LYS A 70 -13.03 5.13 0.78
N ILE A 71 -13.70 4.44 -0.15
CA ILE A 71 -14.82 3.55 0.15
C ILE A 71 -14.42 2.46 1.15
N ARG A 72 -13.20 1.92 1.05
CA ARG A 72 -12.67 0.90 1.97
C ARG A 72 -12.47 1.46 3.37
N ILE A 73 -11.82 2.61 3.48
CA ILE A 73 -11.61 3.32 4.74
C ILE A 73 -12.95 3.62 5.41
N ASP A 74 -13.91 4.16 4.67
CA ASP A 74 -15.26 4.45 5.16
C ASP A 74 -15.96 3.17 5.61
N ARG A 75 -15.82 2.07 4.85
CA ARG A 75 -16.44 0.78 5.19
C ARG A 75 -15.85 0.20 6.49
N VAL A 76 -14.53 0.17 6.63
CA VAL A 76 -13.85 -0.31 7.84
C VAL A 76 -14.22 0.55 9.05
N THR A 77 -14.23 1.88 8.88
CA THR A 77 -14.67 2.84 9.90
C THR A 77 -16.09 2.53 10.38
N ASN A 78 -17.03 2.41 9.44
CA ASN A 78 -18.43 2.11 9.76
C ASN A 78 -18.61 0.78 10.50
N ILE A 79 -17.86 -0.27 10.11
CA ILE A 79 -17.91 -1.57 10.79
C ILE A 79 -17.48 -1.45 12.25
N ILE A 80 -16.37 -0.76 12.51
CA ILE A 80 -15.83 -0.59 13.86
C ILE A 80 -16.77 0.26 14.71
N GLU A 81 -17.22 1.41 14.22
CA GLU A 81 -18.10 2.31 14.99
C GLU A 81 -19.48 1.71 15.24
N THR A 82 -20.04 0.95 14.29
CA THR A 82 -21.31 0.25 14.48
C THR A 82 -21.20 -0.82 15.56
N LYS A 83 -20.12 -1.61 15.54
CA LYS A 83 -19.88 -2.65 16.57
C LYS A 83 -19.52 -2.04 17.92
N PHE A 84 -18.89 -0.87 17.92
CA PHE A 84 -18.39 -0.19 19.11
C PHE A 84 -18.77 1.31 19.15
N PRO A 85 -20.02 1.66 19.51
CA PRO A 85 -20.50 3.05 19.45
C PRO A 85 -19.72 4.05 20.33
N ARG A 86 -19.06 3.56 21.39
CA ARG A 86 -18.21 4.36 22.29
C ARG A 86 -16.79 4.60 21.74
N LEU A 87 -16.43 4.01 20.61
CA LEU A 87 -15.20 4.33 19.91
C LEU A 87 -15.50 5.40 18.86
N LYS A 88 -14.48 6.21 18.59
CA LYS A 88 -14.40 7.14 17.48
C LYS A 88 -13.24 6.69 16.61
N VAL A 89 -13.48 6.62 15.30
CA VAL A 89 -12.45 6.32 14.31
C VAL A 89 -12.17 7.59 13.52
N SER A 90 -10.95 8.11 13.62
CA SER A 90 -10.53 9.34 12.94
C SER A 90 -9.54 9.00 11.83
N VAL A 91 -9.74 9.56 10.63
CA VAL A 91 -8.75 9.49 9.55
C VAL A 91 -7.59 10.41 9.87
N ILE A 92 -6.37 9.88 9.95
CA ILE A 92 -5.15 10.62 10.33
C ILE A 92 -3.98 10.46 9.36
N GLY A 93 -4.06 9.52 8.41
CA GLY A 93 -3.03 9.28 7.40
C GLY A 93 -3.06 10.31 6.27
N PHE A 94 -1.89 10.67 5.74
CA PHE A 94 -1.77 11.53 4.56
C PHE A 94 -2.27 10.79 3.31
N GLY A 95 -3.24 11.35 2.59
CA GLY A 95 -3.85 10.74 1.41
C GLY A 95 -5.08 9.87 1.68
N ALA A 96 -5.43 9.62 2.95
CA ALA A 96 -6.62 8.85 3.32
C ALA A 96 -7.94 9.64 3.16
N ASP A 97 -7.87 10.98 3.10
CA ASP A 97 -9.03 11.88 2.86
C ASP A 97 -8.77 12.92 1.76
N SER A 98 -7.71 12.77 0.97
CA SER A 98 -7.45 13.64 -0.18
C SER A 98 -7.47 12.85 -1.48
N ASN A 99 -8.12 13.42 -2.50
CA ASN A 99 -8.00 12.98 -3.89
C ASN A 99 -6.71 13.52 -4.53
N GLU A 100 -5.77 14.05 -3.72
CA GLU A 100 -4.59 14.73 -4.24
C GLU A 100 -3.54 13.72 -4.71
N PHE A 101 -3.14 13.89 -5.97
CA PHE A 101 -2.19 13.03 -6.66
C PHE A 101 -0.80 13.06 -6.01
N LEU A 102 -0.50 12.06 -5.19
CA LEU A 102 0.87 11.82 -4.74
C LEU A 102 1.67 11.20 -5.90
N ALA A 103 2.48 12.03 -6.56
CA ALA A 103 3.31 11.65 -7.71
C ALA A 103 4.42 10.64 -7.35
N GLU A 104 4.76 10.51 -6.07
CA GLU A 104 5.72 9.54 -5.55
C GLU A 104 5.20 8.93 -4.25
N HIS A 105 5.56 7.68 -3.99
CA HIS A 105 5.46 7.15 -2.63
C HIS A 105 6.40 7.99 -1.76
N PRO A 106 5.92 8.70 -0.73
CA PRO A 106 6.81 9.44 0.16
C PRO A 106 7.87 8.51 0.74
N ASP A 107 9.11 9.01 0.85
CA ASP A 107 10.24 8.27 1.44
C ASP A 107 10.02 7.99 2.93
N ASP A 108 9.17 8.81 3.58
CA ASP A 108 8.71 8.56 4.93
C ASP A 108 7.38 7.82 4.94
N SER A 109 7.34 6.77 5.77
CA SER A 109 6.15 6.00 6.05
C SER A 109 5.12 6.96 6.65
N GLY A 110 4.08 7.31 5.90
CA GLY A 110 2.97 8.09 6.42
C GLY A 110 2.39 7.45 7.69
N LYS A 111 1.81 8.26 8.58
CA LYS A 111 1.02 7.73 9.69
C LYS A 111 -0.06 6.77 9.17
N PRO A 112 -0.44 5.75 9.95
CA PRO A 112 -1.49 4.84 9.52
C PRO A 112 -2.78 5.57 9.18
N ASP A 113 -3.60 5.01 8.29
CA ASP A 113 -4.81 5.66 7.79
C ASP A 113 -5.76 6.11 8.92
N LEU A 114 -5.95 5.25 9.94
CA LEU A 114 -6.96 5.44 10.98
C LEU A 114 -6.36 5.46 12.40
N LEU A 115 -6.94 6.31 13.24
CA LEU A 115 -6.78 6.33 14.69
C LEU A 115 -8.07 5.86 15.36
N ILE A 116 -7.98 4.84 16.20
CA ILE A 116 -9.12 4.36 17.00
C ILE A 116 -8.95 4.86 18.43
N GLU A 117 -9.91 5.64 18.89
CA GLU A 117 -9.91 6.28 20.20
C GLU A 117 -11.25 6.15 20.93
N GLY A 118 -11.26 6.28 22.25
CA GLY A 118 -12.49 6.32 23.02
C GLY A 118 -13.20 7.65 22.82
N ARG A 119 -14.43 7.63 22.31
CA ARG A 119 -15.20 8.83 21.89
C ARG A 119 -15.27 9.92 22.96
N ASP A 120 -15.51 9.53 24.21
CA ASP A 120 -15.66 10.48 25.33
C ASP A 120 -14.36 10.72 26.10
N THR A 121 -13.35 9.87 25.90
CA THR A 121 -12.13 9.87 26.73
C THR A 121 -10.89 10.37 25.98
N GLY A 122 -10.92 10.38 24.65
CA GLY A 122 -9.74 10.61 23.81
C GLY A 122 -8.63 9.55 23.98
N ARG A 123 -8.88 8.47 24.73
CA ARG A 123 -7.88 7.42 24.96
C ARG A 123 -7.60 6.70 23.65
N LYS A 124 -6.34 6.70 23.19
CA LYS A 124 -5.86 5.92 22.03
C LYS A 124 -5.93 4.42 22.33
N TYR A 125 -6.56 3.66 21.44
CA TYR A 125 -6.63 2.19 21.51
C TYR A 125 -5.57 1.57 20.62
N CYS A 126 -5.59 1.93 19.33
CA CYS A 126 -4.61 1.53 18.33
C CYS A 126 -4.67 2.46 17.12
N MET A 127 -3.74 2.28 16.20
CA MET A 127 -3.82 2.81 14.84
C MET A 127 -3.97 1.66 13.86
N LEU A 128 -4.69 1.93 12.77
CA LEU A 128 -5.04 0.92 11.79
C LEU A 128 -4.69 1.44 10.40
N GLU A 129 -3.77 0.76 9.74
CA GLU A 129 -3.50 0.94 8.32
C GLU A 129 -4.52 0.13 7.52
N VAL A 130 -5.21 0.76 6.58
CA VAL A 130 -6.21 0.09 5.76
C VAL A 130 -5.59 -0.23 4.41
N SER A 131 -5.79 -1.47 3.97
CA SER A 131 -5.29 -1.96 2.70
C SER A 131 -6.18 -3.09 2.19
N GLY A 132 -5.85 -3.62 1.01
CA GLY A 132 -6.58 -4.71 0.39
C GLY A 132 -7.04 -4.39 -1.02
N THR A 133 -7.82 -5.32 -1.58
CA THR A 133 -8.31 -5.31 -2.95
C THR A 133 -9.70 -5.88 -2.97
N GLU A 134 -10.48 -5.68 -4.03
CA GLU A 134 -11.83 -6.24 -4.11
C GLU A 134 -11.83 -7.77 -3.93
N PHE A 135 -10.85 -8.46 -4.52
CA PHE A 135 -10.68 -9.90 -4.43
C PHE A 135 -9.36 -10.26 -3.76
N MET A 136 -9.36 -11.31 -2.95
CA MET A 136 -8.14 -11.96 -2.48
C MET A 136 -7.46 -12.70 -3.64
N ARG A 137 -6.13 -12.68 -3.68
CA ARG A 137 -5.34 -13.40 -4.68
C ARG A 137 -4.63 -14.58 -4.04
N GLY A 138 -4.83 -15.78 -4.58
CA GLY A 138 -4.27 -17.00 -4.01
C GLY A 138 -4.81 -17.30 -2.61
N ASN A 139 -4.01 -17.99 -1.80
CA ASN A 139 -4.40 -18.50 -0.47
C ASN A 139 -3.67 -17.80 0.68
N SER A 140 -3.00 -16.68 0.39
CA SER A 140 -2.18 -15.92 1.33
C SER A 140 -2.56 -14.44 1.32
N TYR A 141 -2.21 -13.75 2.39
CA TYR A 141 -2.47 -12.33 2.57
C TYR A 141 -1.23 -11.53 2.21
N TRP A 142 -1.37 -10.60 1.27
CA TRP A 142 -0.24 -9.82 0.76
C TRP A 142 -0.29 -8.40 1.29
N VAL A 143 0.78 -7.99 1.97
CA VAL A 143 0.96 -6.62 2.48
C VAL A 143 2.20 -6.02 1.84
N ARG A 144 2.11 -4.80 1.32
CA ARG A 144 3.30 -4.12 0.80
C ARG A 144 4.25 -3.76 1.96
N PRO A 145 5.58 -3.86 1.79
CA PRO A 145 6.54 -3.57 2.87
C PRO A 145 6.40 -2.16 3.47
N ASP A 146 6.06 -1.16 2.67
CA ASP A 146 5.88 0.21 3.16
C ASP A 146 4.74 0.32 4.18
N LYS A 147 3.68 -0.50 4.06
CA LYS A 147 2.56 -0.56 5.01
C LYS A 147 2.96 -1.19 6.36
N LEU A 148 4.02 -1.99 6.39
CA LEU A 148 4.57 -2.60 7.61
C LEU A 148 5.62 -1.69 8.27
N SER A 149 6.30 -0.87 7.46
CA SER A 149 7.44 -0.08 7.89
C SER A 149 7.13 0.90 9.04
N TYR A 150 5.90 1.45 9.09
CA TYR A 150 5.51 2.34 10.18
C TYR A 150 5.54 1.63 11.54
N ALA A 151 5.00 0.40 11.61
CA ALA A 151 4.99 -0.40 12.83
C ALA A 151 6.41 -0.79 13.27
N GLN A 152 7.29 -1.11 12.32
CA GLN A 152 8.70 -1.43 12.60
C GLN A 152 9.48 -0.21 13.14
N LYS A 153 9.22 0.98 12.59
CA LYS A 153 9.87 2.23 13.03
C LYS A 153 9.30 2.78 14.35
N HIS A 154 8.08 2.41 14.70
CA HIS A 154 7.37 2.91 15.89
C HIS A 154 6.89 1.76 16.80
N PRO A 155 7.80 0.94 17.37
CA PRO A 155 7.43 -0.25 18.15
C PRO A 155 6.63 0.05 19.44
N ALA A 156 6.70 1.28 19.95
CA ALA A 156 5.90 1.72 21.08
C ALA A 156 4.43 2.03 20.72
N GLU A 157 4.14 2.17 19.42
CA GLU A 157 2.79 2.42 18.94
C GLU A 157 2.10 1.10 18.57
N ASP A 158 0.85 0.95 18.99
CA ASP A 158 0.07 -0.22 18.66
C ASP A 158 -0.58 -0.06 17.29
N VAL A 159 0.06 -0.64 16.28
CA VAL A 159 -0.27 -0.51 14.86
C VAL A 159 -0.74 -1.86 14.33
N TRP A 160 -1.83 -1.82 13.58
CA TRP A 160 -2.42 -2.98 12.91
C TRP A 160 -2.58 -2.66 11.42
N VAL A 161 -2.60 -3.69 10.58
CA VAL A 161 -2.98 -3.59 9.17
C VAL A 161 -4.29 -4.33 8.96
N CYS A 162 -5.30 -3.67 8.41
CA CYS A 162 -6.57 -4.25 8.00
C CYS A 162 -6.53 -4.52 6.49
N LEU A 163 -6.69 -5.78 6.11
CA LEU A 163 -6.91 -6.22 4.75
C LEU A 163 -8.41 -6.42 4.53
N HIS A 164 -9.01 -5.54 3.73
CA HIS A 164 -10.41 -5.64 3.32
C HIS A 164 -10.53 -6.20 1.91
N TYR A 165 -11.25 -7.31 1.81
CA TYR A 165 -11.68 -7.93 0.57
C TYR A 165 -13.19 -7.81 0.46
N SER A 166 -13.69 -7.11 -0.56
CA SER A 166 -15.14 -6.88 -0.71
C SER A 166 -15.87 -8.03 -1.43
N GLN A 167 -15.14 -8.92 -2.11
CA GLN A 167 -15.67 -10.01 -2.92
C GLN A 167 -14.90 -11.33 -2.75
N PRO A 168 -15.55 -12.49 -2.98
CA PRO A 168 -16.96 -12.68 -3.35
C PRO A 168 -17.94 -12.42 -2.18
N SER A 169 -17.43 -12.41 -0.96
CA SER A 169 -18.12 -12.02 0.27
C SER A 169 -17.16 -11.15 1.07
N GLU A 170 -17.69 -10.12 1.73
CA GLU A 170 -16.86 -9.20 2.51
C GLU A 170 -16.07 -9.95 3.58
N LYS A 171 -14.75 -9.78 3.57
CA LYS A 171 -13.81 -10.40 4.51
C LYS A 171 -12.82 -9.34 5.01
N LEU A 172 -12.68 -9.27 6.32
CA LEU A 172 -11.67 -8.47 7.00
C LEU A 172 -10.66 -9.41 7.64
N ILE A 173 -9.39 -9.19 7.34
CA ILE A 173 -8.26 -9.86 7.99
C ILE A 173 -7.36 -8.80 8.58
N PHE A 174 -6.83 -9.09 9.76
CA PHE A 174 -5.96 -8.19 10.46
C PHE A 174 -4.56 -8.81 10.55
N ILE A 175 -3.55 -8.00 10.27
CA ILE A 175 -2.15 -8.34 10.53
C ILE A 175 -1.70 -7.44 11.67
N ARG A 176 -1.13 -8.04 12.72
CA ARG A 176 -0.45 -7.32 13.79
C ARG A 176 1.06 -7.44 13.58
N PRO A 177 1.71 -6.45 12.95
CA PRO A 177 3.13 -6.56 12.63
C PRO A 177 3.97 -6.68 13.91
N ASN A 178 4.93 -7.59 13.89
CA ASN A 178 6.01 -7.68 14.86
C ASN A 178 7.15 -6.74 14.45
N PRO A 179 7.45 -5.68 15.23
CA PRO A 179 8.49 -4.72 14.90
C PRO A 179 9.90 -5.33 14.78
N GLU A 180 10.15 -6.48 15.40
CA GLU A 180 11.45 -7.16 15.39
C GLU A 180 11.62 -8.11 14.19
N THR A 181 10.57 -8.34 13.40
CA THR A 181 10.63 -9.26 12.26
C THR A 181 11.29 -8.61 11.07
N ASP A 182 12.29 -9.31 10.51
CA ASP A 182 12.89 -9.00 9.20
C ASP A 182 11.98 -9.52 8.08
N TYR A 183 11.00 -8.70 7.67
CA TYR A 183 10.09 -9.07 6.60
C TYR A 183 10.81 -9.15 5.26
N ARG A 184 10.76 -10.34 4.65
CA ARG A 184 11.35 -10.59 3.33
C ARG A 184 10.29 -10.41 2.25
N PRO A 185 10.32 -9.31 1.48
CA PRO A 185 9.41 -9.17 0.35
C PRO A 185 9.71 -10.20 -0.74
N SER A 186 8.67 -10.63 -1.41
CA SER A 186 8.72 -11.38 -2.66
C SER A 186 8.21 -10.51 -3.81
N GLU A 187 8.75 -10.74 -5.00
CA GLU A 187 8.30 -10.12 -6.23
C GLU A 187 7.03 -10.78 -6.74
N LYS A 188 6.03 -9.95 -7.09
CA LYS A 188 4.79 -10.36 -7.74
C LYS A 188 4.61 -9.55 -9.00
N GLU A 189 4.42 -10.23 -10.12
CA GLU A 189 4.02 -9.55 -11.35
C GLU A 189 2.52 -9.25 -11.30
N ILE A 190 2.18 -7.96 -11.30
CA ILE A 190 0.80 -7.47 -11.31
C ILE A 190 0.61 -6.58 -12.52
N ARG A 191 -0.22 -7.06 -13.45
CA ARG A 191 -0.57 -6.35 -14.69
C ARG A 191 0.67 -5.94 -15.51
N GLY A 192 1.78 -6.69 -15.45
CA GLY A 192 3.05 -6.38 -16.11
C GLY A 192 3.98 -5.43 -15.35
N SER A 193 3.69 -5.09 -14.10
CA SER A 193 4.64 -4.41 -13.19
C SER A 193 5.11 -5.37 -12.12
N ILE A 194 6.34 -5.19 -11.65
CA ILE A 194 6.87 -5.94 -10.52
C ILE A 194 6.54 -5.17 -9.25
N GLU A 195 5.82 -5.83 -8.35
CA GLU A 195 5.45 -5.29 -7.04
C GLU A 195 6.02 -6.17 -5.93
N HIS A 196 6.36 -5.54 -4.80
CA HIS A 196 6.95 -6.22 -3.66
C HIS A 196 5.90 -6.42 -2.58
N TYR A 197 5.74 -7.66 -2.11
CA TYR A 197 4.81 -8.01 -1.05
C TYR A 197 5.43 -8.95 -0.04
N VAL A 198 5.05 -8.77 1.21
CA VAL A 198 5.25 -9.73 2.29
C VAL A 198 4.00 -10.60 2.36
N GLU A 199 4.19 -11.91 2.43
CA GLU A 199 3.10 -12.89 2.44
C GLU A 199 2.87 -13.40 3.86
N PHE A 200 1.61 -13.33 4.30
CA PHE A 200 1.15 -13.90 5.56
C PHE A 200 0.19 -15.04 5.28
N SER A 201 0.36 -16.16 5.96
CA SER A 201 -0.60 -17.26 5.94
C SER A 201 -1.59 -17.13 7.11
N GLU A 202 -2.68 -17.88 7.07
CA GLU A 202 -3.61 -18.00 8.21
C GLU A 202 -2.98 -18.61 9.46
N HIS A 203 -1.83 -19.28 9.30
CA HIS A 203 -1.03 -19.86 10.39
C HIS A 203 0.06 -18.93 10.90
N SER A 204 0.20 -17.71 10.34
CA SER A 204 1.13 -16.72 10.90
C SER A 204 0.64 -16.26 12.27
N ASP A 205 1.56 -16.13 13.23
CA ASP A 205 1.24 -15.58 14.55
C ASP A 205 0.73 -14.13 14.48
N GLU A 206 1.10 -13.41 13.42
CA GLU A 206 0.70 -12.03 13.16
C GLU A 206 -0.66 -11.94 12.47
N HIS A 207 -1.15 -13.04 11.88
CA HIS A 207 -2.49 -13.11 11.33
C HIS A 207 -3.53 -13.16 12.46
N LYS A 208 -4.56 -12.34 12.31
CA LYS A 208 -5.68 -12.20 13.24
C LYS A 208 -6.98 -12.10 12.45
N SER A 209 -7.98 -12.85 12.89
CA SER A 209 -9.36 -12.70 12.43
C SER A 209 -9.95 -11.37 12.89
N ALA A 210 -11.09 -11.00 12.31
CA ALA A 210 -11.84 -9.82 12.74
C ALA A 210 -12.27 -9.93 14.21
N ASP A 211 -12.71 -11.11 14.65
CA ASP A 211 -13.13 -11.31 16.04
C ASP A 211 -11.97 -11.17 17.02
N GLU A 212 -10.77 -11.69 16.70
CA GLU A 212 -9.58 -11.48 17.52
C GLU A 212 -9.20 -9.99 17.64
N PHE A 213 -9.31 -9.22 16.54
CA PHE A 213 -9.09 -7.78 16.58
C PHE A 213 -10.15 -7.06 17.43
N PHE A 214 -11.41 -7.48 17.36
CA PHE A 214 -12.48 -6.90 18.16
C PHE A 214 -12.35 -7.23 19.65
N ASP A 215 -11.97 -8.45 19.99
CA ASP A 215 -11.64 -8.87 21.35
C ASP A 215 -10.44 -8.09 21.89
N TYR A 216 -9.46 -7.83 21.03
CA TYR A 216 -8.34 -6.96 21.36
C TYR A 216 -8.80 -5.55 21.74
N LEU A 217 -9.65 -4.91 20.93
CA LEU A 217 -10.21 -3.59 21.25
C LEU A 217 -11.00 -3.58 22.56
N LEU A 218 -11.77 -4.65 22.84
CA LEU A 218 -12.49 -4.81 24.10
C LEU A 218 -11.55 -4.94 25.29
N SER A 219 -10.46 -5.72 25.16
CA SER A 219 -9.47 -5.91 26.23
C SER A 219 -8.81 -4.59 26.66
N LYS A 220 -8.64 -3.65 25.71
CA LYS A 220 -8.08 -2.33 25.99
C LYS A 220 -9.01 -1.42 26.79
N ARG A 221 -10.33 -1.67 26.78
CA ARG A 221 -11.30 -0.88 27.56
C ARG A 221 -11.07 -1.04 29.06
N TYR A 222 -10.68 -2.23 29.49
CA TYR A 222 -10.45 -2.60 30.88
C TYR A 222 -9.00 -3.06 31.06
N PRO A 223 -8.01 -2.15 31.05
CA PRO A 223 -6.64 -2.54 31.36
C PRO A 223 -6.65 -3.15 32.77
N LYS A 224 -6.11 -4.37 32.89
CA LYS A 224 -5.85 -5.00 34.18
C LYS A 224 -4.85 -4.17 34.98
#